data_AF-H0WVN6-F1
#
_entry.id   AF-H0WVN6-F1
#
_cell.length_a   1.000
_cell.length_b   1.000
_cell.length_c   1.000
_cell.angle_alpha   90.00
_cell.angle_beta   90.00
_cell.angle_gamma   90.00
#
_symmetry.space_group_name_H-M   'P 1'
#
loop_
_entity.id
_entity.type
_entity.pdbx_description
1 polymer ?
#
loop_
_entity_poly.entity_id
_entity_poly.type
_entity_poly.pdbx_seq_one_letter_code
_entity_poly.pdbx_strand_id
1 'polypeptide(L)'
;IVLYFSTIARTSPCEAELQELMEQIDIMVSNKKLDWERKMRALETRLDLRDQELANAQNCLDQKGQEVGLLRQKLDSLEKCNLAMTQNYEGQLQTLKAQFSKLTNSFEKLRLHQIKQNKVRRKELPHLKEETAFELSNLNQKLEEFRTKSREWDKQEILYQTHLVSLDAQQKLLSEKYNQFQKQTQSYQTQLNGKKQCVEDGSSEIPRLICEPEPTCDTSGRDEFIIEKLKSAVSEIALSRNKLQDENQKLLQELKMYQRQCQAMEAGLSEVKSELQSRDDLLRIIEMERLQLHRELLKIGECHNAQENKKRVESSYSPSIKESEKKRKELFSMVQDQATHEKELTKIKNQLQQEEEYHTSEQERMRNEISALTEELHQKEITIATVMKKAALLERQLKMELEIKEKMLAKQQVSDTRFKAARTENTHLKGMMGDIDPGPYMSMDFTNREHSRHTSINKLEYENERLRNDLAKLHTSGKSAWANQNTYEEAGSYTYPSQMKMEKNEDRLSPDRSATPSLASLTIQNKEMTGPFAGDEEVFPLSPPDMSFPASLAAQHFLLEEEKRAKELEKLLNTHIDELQRHTEFTLNKYTKTKQNRHI
;
A
#
# COMPACT_ATOMS: atom_id res chain seq x y z
N ILE A 1 -39.88 -100.62 26.57
CA ILE A 1 -40.02 -100.46 28.04
C ILE A 1 -38.60 -100.49 28.59
N VAL A 2 -37.92 -99.43 29.07
CA VAL A 2 -38.32 -98.12 29.60
C VAL A 2 -37.12 -97.16 29.47
N LEU A 3 -37.39 -96.01 28.83
CA LEU A 3 -36.98 -94.62 29.09
C LEU A 3 -35.51 -94.24 29.35
N TYR A 4 -35.02 -93.42 28.41
CA TYR A 4 -34.14 -92.26 28.61
C TYR A 4 -34.24 -91.65 30.02
N PHE A 5 -33.16 -91.68 30.79
CA PHE A 5 -32.90 -90.68 31.83
C PHE A 5 -31.80 -89.74 31.34
N SER A 6 -32.22 -88.79 30.50
CA SER A 6 -31.55 -87.50 30.41
C SER A 6 -31.79 -86.81 31.74
N THR A 7 -30.81 -86.87 32.64
CA THR A 7 -30.80 -86.12 33.89
C THR A 7 -30.67 -84.63 33.55
N ILE A 8 -31.80 -84.00 33.21
CA ILE A 8 -31.93 -82.54 33.23
C ILE A 8 -31.84 -82.17 34.70
N ALA A 9 -30.64 -81.76 35.13
CA ALA A 9 -30.44 -81.10 36.40
C ALA A 9 -31.31 -79.84 36.40
N ARG A 10 -32.49 -79.93 37.02
CA ARG A 10 -33.41 -78.82 37.20
C ARG A 10 -32.78 -77.95 38.29
N THR A 11 -32.02 -76.94 37.90
CA THR A 11 -31.59 -75.86 38.81
C THR A 11 -32.83 -75.27 39.47
N SER A 12 -32.75 -74.95 40.77
CA SER A 12 -33.90 -74.37 41.46
C SER A 12 -34.22 -72.99 40.85
N PRO A 13 -35.48 -72.54 40.82
CA PRO A 13 -35.84 -71.22 40.27
C PRO A 13 -35.00 -70.06 40.85
N CYS A 14 -34.67 -70.11 42.14
CA CYS A 14 -33.78 -69.12 42.79
C CYS A 14 -32.34 -69.16 42.27
N GLU A 15 -31.83 -70.31 41.87
CA GLU A 15 -30.46 -70.45 41.36
C GLU A 15 -30.33 -69.88 39.94
N ALA A 16 -31.39 -70.02 39.12
CA ALA A 16 -31.47 -69.40 37.80
C ALA A 16 -31.57 -67.86 37.89
N GLU A 17 -32.39 -67.33 38.81
CA GLU A 17 -32.51 -65.87 39.04
C GLU A 17 -31.19 -65.25 39.54
N LEU A 18 -30.47 -65.94 40.42
CA LEU A 18 -29.15 -65.49 40.88
C LEU A 18 -28.13 -65.47 39.73
N GLN A 19 -28.14 -66.51 38.89
CA GLN A 19 -27.26 -66.61 37.73
C GLN A 19 -27.54 -65.50 36.71
N GLU A 20 -28.82 -65.17 36.48
CA GLU A 20 -29.22 -64.06 35.62
C GLU A 20 -28.79 -62.69 36.19
N LEU A 21 -28.93 -62.48 37.51
CA LEU A 21 -28.45 -61.25 38.15
C LEU A 21 -26.92 -61.10 38.06
N MET A 22 -26.17 -62.18 38.25
CA MET A 22 -24.71 -62.17 38.07
C MET A 22 -24.33 -61.83 36.63
N GLU A 23 -25.02 -62.42 35.65
CA GLU A 23 -24.81 -62.10 34.23
C GLU A 23 -25.12 -60.63 33.92
N GLN A 24 -26.20 -60.08 34.49
CA GLN A 24 -26.52 -58.66 34.35
C GLN A 24 -25.45 -57.75 34.98
N ILE A 25 -24.91 -58.13 36.15
CA ILE A 25 -23.80 -57.40 36.80
C ILE A 25 -22.54 -57.47 35.93
N ASP A 26 -22.19 -58.63 35.39
CA ASP A 26 -21.02 -58.79 34.53
C ASP A 26 -21.14 -57.97 33.24
N ILE A 27 -22.32 -57.97 32.60
CA ILE A 27 -22.61 -57.12 31.44
C ILE A 27 -22.49 -55.64 31.83
N MET A 28 -23.04 -55.23 32.97
CA MET A 28 -22.97 -53.84 33.45
C MET A 28 -21.52 -53.42 33.71
N VAL A 29 -20.74 -54.25 34.42
CA VAL A 29 -19.32 -53.98 34.75
C VAL A 29 -18.50 -53.94 33.47
N SER A 30 -18.73 -54.85 32.53
CA SER A 30 -18.07 -54.86 31.21
C SER A 30 -18.40 -53.59 30.41
N ASN A 31 -19.67 -53.18 30.36
CA ASN A 31 -20.10 -51.95 29.69
C ASN A 31 -19.46 -50.71 30.32
N LYS A 32 -19.43 -50.64 31.66
CA LYS A 32 -18.72 -49.55 32.35
C LYS A 32 -17.24 -49.58 32.00
N LYS A 33 -16.53 -50.70 32.17
CA LYS A 33 -15.11 -50.80 31.81
C LYS A 33 -14.85 -50.29 30.38
N LEU A 34 -15.67 -50.70 29.42
CA LEU A 34 -15.55 -50.28 28.03
C LEU A 34 -15.80 -48.76 27.87
N ASP A 35 -16.77 -48.17 28.57
CA ASP A 35 -16.96 -46.71 28.60
C ASP A 35 -15.75 -45.96 29.16
N TRP A 36 -15.13 -46.48 30.23
CA TRP A 36 -13.93 -45.88 30.81
C TRP A 36 -12.75 -46.00 29.84
N GLU A 37 -12.58 -47.12 29.15
CA GLU A 37 -11.57 -47.27 28.10
C GLU A 37 -11.81 -46.32 26.92
N ARG A 38 -13.08 -46.13 26.49
CA ARG A 38 -13.41 -45.11 25.46
C ARG A 38 -13.05 -43.70 25.92
N LYS A 39 -13.35 -43.36 27.17
CA LYS A 39 -13.01 -42.05 27.75
C LYS A 39 -11.50 -41.87 27.85
N MET A 40 -10.75 -42.90 28.27
CA MET A 40 -9.29 -42.87 28.33
C MET A 40 -8.69 -42.63 26.94
N ARG A 41 -9.11 -43.40 25.91
CA ARG A 41 -8.65 -43.20 24.53
C ARG A 41 -8.98 -41.82 23.98
N ALA A 42 -10.15 -41.28 24.32
CA ALA A 42 -10.56 -39.93 23.93
C ALA A 42 -9.71 -38.83 24.60
N LEU A 43 -9.29 -39.05 25.86
CA LEU A 43 -8.38 -38.15 26.55
C LEU A 43 -6.96 -38.23 26.00
N GLU A 44 -6.45 -39.44 25.73
CA GLU A 44 -5.13 -39.67 25.12
C GLU A 44 -5.03 -38.98 23.76
N THR A 45 -5.99 -39.23 22.85
CA THR A 45 -6.01 -38.55 21.54
C THR A 45 -6.08 -37.03 21.66
N ARG A 46 -6.78 -36.50 22.66
CA ARG A 46 -6.84 -35.05 22.89
C ARG A 46 -5.52 -34.49 23.44
N LEU A 47 -4.80 -35.26 24.26
CA LEU A 47 -3.47 -34.89 24.74
C LEU A 47 -2.46 -34.89 23.58
N ASP A 48 -2.46 -35.93 22.74
CA ASP A 48 -1.57 -36.02 21.58
C ASP A 48 -1.78 -34.85 20.61
N LEU A 49 -3.04 -34.44 20.39
CA LEU A 49 -3.37 -33.27 19.58
C LEU A 49 -2.81 -31.98 20.21
N ARG A 50 -2.91 -31.83 21.53
CA ARG A 50 -2.36 -30.67 22.25
C ARG A 50 -0.85 -30.63 22.17
N ASP A 51 -0.17 -31.77 22.34
CA ASP A 51 1.29 -31.85 22.24
C ASP A 51 1.77 -31.53 20.82
N GLN A 52 1.04 -32.00 19.80
CA GLN A 52 1.33 -31.65 18.41
C GLN A 52 1.10 -30.15 18.14
N GLU A 53 0.03 -29.55 18.66
CA GLU A 53 -0.24 -28.11 18.56
C GLU A 53 0.88 -27.30 19.23
N LEU A 54 1.35 -27.71 20.41
CA LEU A 54 2.45 -27.07 21.13
C LEU A 54 3.77 -27.17 20.36
N ALA A 55 4.10 -28.35 19.81
CA ALA A 55 5.29 -28.53 18.99
C ALA A 55 5.27 -27.65 17.74
N ASN A 56 4.11 -27.55 17.07
CA ASN A 56 3.94 -26.68 15.91
C ASN A 56 4.10 -25.19 16.29
N ALA A 57 3.53 -24.77 17.42
CA ALA A 57 3.65 -23.41 17.92
C ALA A 57 5.10 -23.08 18.28
N GLN A 58 5.82 -24.00 18.93
CA GLN A 58 7.23 -23.85 19.26
C GLN A 58 8.10 -23.70 18.01
N ASN A 59 7.92 -24.56 17.01
CA ASN A 59 8.64 -24.46 15.73
C ASN A 59 8.39 -23.11 15.03
N CYS A 60 7.15 -22.62 15.06
CA CYS A 60 6.80 -21.31 14.51
C CYS A 60 7.50 -20.18 15.27
N LEU A 61 7.53 -20.25 16.60
CA LEU A 61 8.21 -19.28 17.45
C LEU A 61 9.71 -19.27 17.21
N ASP A 62 10.34 -20.43 17.06
CA ASP A 62 11.77 -20.56 16.77
C ASP A 62 12.12 -19.96 15.40
N GLN A 63 11.29 -20.23 14.38
CA GLN A 63 11.43 -19.62 13.06
C GLN A 63 11.32 -18.09 13.13
N LYS A 64 10.35 -17.57 13.89
CA LYS A 64 10.20 -16.12 14.09
C LYS A 64 11.38 -15.54 14.86
N GLY A 65 11.93 -16.26 15.84
CA GLY A 65 13.15 -15.90 16.55
C GLY A 65 14.35 -15.73 15.60
N GLN A 66 14.52 -16.65 14.64
CA GLN A 66 15.56 -16.55 13.61
C GLN A 66 15.36 -15.34 12.68
N GLU A 67 14.12 -15.10 12.22
CA GLU A 67 13.79 -13.93 11.39
C GLU A 67 14.11 -12.62 12.13
N VAL A 68 13.72 -12.51 13.40
CA VAL A 68 14.04 -11.34 14.25
C VAL A 68 15.54 -11.20 14.45
N GLY A 69 16.28 -12.30 14.65
CA GLY A 69 17.74 -12.30 14.76
C GLY A 69 18.41 -11.72 13.52
N LEU A 70 17.99 -12.15 12.33
CA LEU A 70 18.50 -11.63 11.07
C LEU A 70 18.18 -10.14 10.88
N LEU A 71 16.96 -9.72 11.24
CA LEU A 71 16.56 -8.32 11.17
C LEU A 71 17.39 -7.44 12.11
N ARG A 72 17.68 -7.91 13.33
CA ARG A 72 18.56 -7.21 14.27
C ARG A 72 19.98 -7.04 13.71
N GLN A 73 20.53 -8.07 13.08
CA GLN A 73 21.85 -7.98 12.45
C GLN A 73 21.87 -6.97 11.30
N LYS A 74 20.82 -6.95 10.46
CA LYS A 74 20.69 -5.96 9.38
C LYS A 74 20.59 -4.54 9.94
N LEU A 75 19.81 -4.35 10.99
CA LEU A 75 19.66 -3.04 11.65
C LEU A 75 21.02 -2.55 12.19
N ASP A 76 21.75 -3.39 12.91
CA ASP A 76 23.08 -3.05 13.44
C ASP A 76 24.08 -2.71 12.31
N SER A 77 24.06 -3.45 11.20
CA SER A 77 24.91 -3.14 10.05
C SER A 77 24.58 -1.78 9.41
N LEU A 78 23.30 -1.44 9.34
CA LEU A 78 22.82 -0.17 8.78
C LEU A 78 23.15 1.00 9.71
N GLU A 79 22.99 0.83 11.03
CA GLU A 79 23.40 1.82 12.03
C GLU A 79 24.90 2.10 11.96
N LYS A 80 25.73 1.06 11.86
CA LYS A 80 27.18 1.20 11.70
C LYS A 80 27.56 1.94 10.41
N CYS A 81 26.91 1.61 9.29
CA CYS A 81 27.14 2.30 8.01
C CYS A 81 26.73 3.77 8.08
N ASN A 82 25.56 4.08 8.66
CA ASN A 82 25.09 5.44 8.84
C ASN A 82 26.03 6.25 9.74
N LEU A 83 26.52 5.67 10.84
CA LEU A 83 27.52 6.29 11.72
C LEU A 83 28.81 6.63 10.96
N ALA A 84 29.36 5.68 10.20
CA ALA A 84 30.56 5.90 9.39
C ALA A 84 30.36 7.00 8.34
N MET A 85 29.20 7.00 7.66
CA MET A 85 28.85 8.02 6.67
C MET A 85 28.74 9.41 7.32
N THR A 86 28.12 9.48 8.50
CA THR A 86 27.97 10.72 9.26
C THR A 86 29.33 11.28 9.67
N GLN A 87 30.23 10.41 10.16
CA GLN A 87 31.60 10.80 10.51
C GLN A 87 32.39 11.29 9.29
N ASN A 88 32.19 10.69 8.11
CA ASN A 88 32.81 11.14 6.87
C ASN A 88 32.34 12.55 6.50
N TYR A 89 31.03 12.79 6.49
CA TYR A 89 30.49 14.12 6.21
C TYR A 89 30.90 15.17 7.25
N GLU A 90 30.97 14.79 8.52
CA GLU A 90 31.49 15.67 9.56
C GLU A 90 32.96 16.04 9.30
N GLY A 91 33.79 15.07 8.92
CA GLY A 91 35.19 15.30 8.53
C GLY A 91 35.34 16.23 7.32
N GLN A 92 34.53 16.04 6.28
CA GLN A 92 34.49 16.94 5.12
C GLN A 92 34.08 18.36 5.53
N LEU A 93 33.05 18.49 6.37
CA LEU A 93 32.57 19.77 6.87
C LEU A 93 33.64 20.49 7.70
N GLN A 94 34.37 19.77 8.56
CA GLN A 94 35.48 20.32 9.33
C GLN A 94 36.62 20.81 8.42
N THR A 95 36.95 20.04 7.37
CA THR A 95 37.95 20.43 6.36
C THR A 95 37.53 21.71 5.65
N LEU A 96 36.26 21.79 5.21
CA LEU A 96 35.73 22.97 4.54
C LEU A 96 35.75 24.20 5.48
N LYS A 97 35.36 24.03 6.74
CA LYS A 97 35.46 25.09 7.77
C LYS A 97 36.90 25.58 7.91
N ALA A 98 37.88 24.68 7.95
CA ALA A 98 39.29 25.04 8.03
C ALA A 98 39.78 25.80 6.79
N GLN A 99 39.34 25.41 5.59
CA GLN A 99 39.63 26.15 4.36
C GLN A 99 39.01 27.54 4.37
N PHE A 100 37.75 27.68 4.82
CA PHE A 100 37.10 28.98 4.99
C PHE A 100 37.86 29.86 5.99
N SER A 101 38.30 29.32 7.12
CA SER A 101 39.13 30.08 8.08
C SER A 101 40.45 30.54 7.45
N LYS A 102 41.12 29.70 6.66
CA LYS A 102 42.33 30.09 5.90
C LYS A 102 42.04 31.21 4.90
N LEU A 103 40.95 31.09 4.14
CA LEU A 103 40.54 32.10 3.16
C LEU A 103 40.21 33.43 3.84
N THR A 104 39.42 33.41 4.92
CA THR A 104 39.10 34.60 5.73
C THR A 104 40.36 35.28 6.25
N ASN A 105 41.30 34.52 6.81
CA ASN A 105 42.58 35.06 7.27
C ASN A 105 43.41 35.66 6.13
N SER A 106 43.40 35.04 4.95
CA SER A 106 44.09 35.56 3.76
C SER A 106 43.47 36.88 3.28
N PHE A 107 42.14 36.97 3.30
CA PHE A 107 41.40 38.17 2.93
C PHE A 107 41.65 39.32 3.90
N GLU A 108 41.64 39.04 5.21
CA GLU A 108 41.97 40.02 6.23
C GLU A 108 43.41 40.55 6.09
N LYS A 109 44.38 39.66 5.82
CA LYS A 109 45.76 40.06 5.54
C LYS A 109 45.85 40.96 4.31
N LEU A 110 45.16 40.62 3.22
CA LEU A 110 45.13 41.43 2.00
C LEU A 110 44.49 42.81 2.26
N ARG A 111 43.37 42.84 2.98
CA ARG A 111 42.68 44.08 3.37
C ARG A 111 43.59 44.97 4.23
N LEU A 112 44.28 44.40 5.22
CA LEU A 112 45.24 45.14 6.05
C LEU A 112 46.41 45.66 5.22
N HIS A 113 46.91 44.87 4.26
CA HIS A 113 47.96 45.30 3.34
C HIS A 113 47.50 46.50 2.49
N GLN A 114 46.31 46.44 1.90
CA GLN A 114 45.74 47.52 1.10
C GLN A 114 45.56 48.80 1.92
N ILE A 115 45.09 48.70 3.17
CA ILE A 115 44.97 49.85 4.08
C ILE A 115 46.34 50.43 4.41
N LYS A 116 47.35 49.59 4.68
CA LYS A 116 48.73 50.05 4.93
C LYS A 116 49.33 50.73 3.71
N GLN A 117 49.17 50.16 2.51
CA GLN A 117 49.63 50.73 1.25
C GLN A 117 48.97 52.08 0.97
N ASN A 118 47.66 52.19 1.18
CA ASN A 118 46.95 53.47 1.05
C ASN A 118 47.43 54.51 2.06
N LYS A 119 47.79 54.12 3.28
CA LYS A 119 48.39 55.04 4.28
C LYS A 119 49.79 55.50 3.89
N VAL A 120 50.61 54.63 3.27
CA VAL A 120 51.95 54.97 2.75
C VAL A 120 51.85 55.89 1.55
N ARG A 121 51.00 55.57 0.56
CA ARG A 121 50.72 56.44 -0.60
C ARG A 121 50.19 57.82 -0.20
N ARG A 122 49.46 57.90 0.92
CA ARG A 122 48.94 59.16 1.50
C ARG A 122 50.02 59.99 2.22
N LYS A 123 51.17 59.41 2.57
CA LYS A 123 52.34 60.08 3.17
C LYS A 123 53.37 60.56 2.13
N GLU A 124 53.43 59.95 0.95
CA GLU A 124 54.47 60.24 -0.06
C GLU A 124 54.12 61.35 -1.06
N LEU A 125 52.90 61.89 -1.10
CA LEU A 125 52.58 63.02 -2.00
C LEU A 125 51.52 63.96 -1.39
N PRO A 126 51.90 65.16 -0.91
CA PRO A 126 50.96 66.15 -0.39
C PRO A 126 50.13 66.86 -1.48
N HIS A 127 50.63 66.96 -2.71
CA HIS A 127 50.08 67.88 -3.73
C HIS A 127 49.00 67.31 -4.67
N LEU A 128 48.73 66.00 -4.67
CA LEU A 128 47.72 65.40 -5.57
C LEU A 128 46.35 65.11 -4.88
N LYS A 129 46.21 65.51 -3.61
CA LYS A 129 44.97 65.31 -2.82
C LYS A 129 43.90 66.34 -3.12
N GLU A 130 44.30 67.54 -3.50
CA GLU A 130 43.35 68.63 -3.76
C GLU A 130 42.65 68.41 -5.10
N GLU A 131 43.37 67.95 -6.11
CA GLU A 131 42.84 67.68 -7.45
C GLU A 131 41.88 66.49 -7.47
N THR A 132 42.21 65.37 -6.82
CA THR A 132 41.32 64.20 -6.72
C THR A 132 40.10 64.43 -5.80
N ALA A 133 40.26 65.21 -4.73
CA ALA A 133 39.12 65.63 -3.90
C ALA A 133 38.23 66.65 -4.62
N PHE A 134 38.82 67.55 -5.41
CA PHE A 134 38.11 68.54 -6.22
C PHE A 134 37.38 67.88 -7.40
N GLU A 135 37.98 66.90 -8.07
CA GLU A 135 37.32 66.09 -9.11
C GLU A 135 36.15 65.29 -8.56
N LEU A 136 36.30 64.67 -7.38
CA LEU A 136 35.22 63.95 -6.72
C LEU A 136 34.09 64.90 -6.30
N SER A 137 34.44 66.10 -5.82
CA SER A 137 33.49 67.16 -5.47
C SER A 137 32.72 67.66 -6.70
N ASN A 138 33.43 67.91 -7.80
CA ASN A 138 32.85 68.35 -9.07
C ASN A 138 31.93 67.28 -9.68
N LEU A 139 32.34 66.01 -9.62
CA LEU A 139 31.51 64.89 -10.09
C LEU A 139 30.24 64.73 -9.23
N ASN A 140 30.34 64.89 -7.91
CA ASN A 140 29.18 64.90 -7.02
C ASN A 140 28.23 66.06 -7.30
N GLN A 141 28.76 67.27 -7.55
CA GLN A 141 27.95 68.43 -7.93
C GLN A 141 27.19 68.16 -9.24
N LYS A 142 27.88 67.64 -10.26
CA LYS A 142 27.28 67.30 -11.55
C LYS A 142 26.23 66.19 -11.42
N LEU A 143 26.44 65.24 -10.51
CA LEU A 143 25.47 64.18 -10.22
C LEU A 143 24.22 64.74 -9.53
N GLU A 144 24.36 65.71 -8.64
CA GLU A 144 23.22 66.40 -8.01
C GLU A 144 22.45 67.29 -9.01
N GLU A 145 23.13 67.91 -9.96
CA GLU A 145 22.49 68.61 -11.08
C GLU A 145 21.66 67.65 -11.95
N PHE A 146 22.18 66.45 -12.25
CA PHE A 146 21.41 65.43 -12.96
C PHE A 146 20.22 64.93 -12.15
N ARG A 147 20.36 64.76 -10.82
CA ARG A 147 19.22 64.43 -9.95
C ARG A 147 18.16 65.52 -9.97
N THR A 148 18.56 66.79 -9.98
CA THR A 148 17.63 67.92 -10.03
C THR A 148 16.91 67.96 -11.37
N LYS A 149 17.63 67.75 -12.48
CA LYS A 149 17.03 67.64 -13.83
C LYS A 149 16.07 66.46 -13.95
N SER A 150 16.42 65.30 -13.39
CA SER A 150 15.53 64.13 -13.36
C SER A 150 14.20 64.47 -12.68
N ARG A 151 14.26 65.10 -11.50
CA ARG A 151 13.04 65.51 -10.78
C ARG A 151 12.20 66.51 -11.58
N GLU A 152 12.83 67.35 -12.40
CA GLU A 152 12.09 68.29 -13.24
C GLU A 152 11.42 67.59 -14.43
N TRP A 153 12.08 66.60 -15.04
CA TRP A 153 11.46 65.75 -16.05
C TRP A 153 10.29 64.94 -15.49
N ASP A 154 10.41 64.40 -14.28
CA ASP A 154 9.31 63.70 -13.61
C ASP A 154 8.09 64.61 -13.40
N LYS A 155 8.31 65.89 -13.04
CA LYS A 155 7.21 66.87 -12.95
C LYS A 155 6.56 67.13 -14.30
N GLN A 156 7.36 67.26 -15.37
CA GLN A 156 6.84 67.45 -16.72
C GLN A 156 6.03 66.23 -17.19
N GLU A 157 6.50 65.02 -16.90
CA GLU A 157 5.77 63.78 -17.18
C GLU A 157 4.42 63.77 -16.47
N ILE A 158 4.36 64.10 -15.17
CA ILE A 158 3.11 64.17 -14.41
C ILE A 158 2.15 65.20 -15.01
N LEU A 159 2.65 66.37 -15.44
CA LEU A 159 1.83 67.39 -16.09
C LEU A 159 1.23 66.88 -17.40
N TYR A 160 2.04 66.28 -18.27
CA TYR A 160 1.56 65.72 -19.54
C TYR A 160 0.57 64.57 -19.32
N GLN A 161 0.83 63.71 -18.34
CA GLN A 161 -0.07 62.62 -18.01
C GLN A 161 -1.41 63.12 -17.48
N THR A 162 -1.40 64.19 -16.67
CA THR A 162 -2.62 64.87 -16.21
C THR A 162 -3.39 65.47 -17.38
N HIS A 163 -2.70 66.12 -18.33
CA HIS A 163 -3.34 66.63 -19.55
C HIS A 163 -3.97 65.51 -20.38
N LEU A 164 -3.29 64.37 -20.55
CA LEU A 164 -3.85 63.21 -21.24
C LEU A 164 -5.11 62.67 -20.56
N VAL A 165 -5.12 62.55 -19.24
CA VAL A 165 -6.31 62.13 -18.48
C VAL A 165 -7.47 63.12 -18.66
N SER A 166 -7.19 64.42 -18.66
CA SER A 166 -8.22 65.44 -18.88
C SER A 166 -8.82 65.38 -20.30
N LEU A 167 -7.99 65.10 -21.31
CA LEU A 167 -8.44 64.92 -22.69
C LEU A 167 -9.28 63.64 -22.86
N ASP A 168 -8.86 62.52 -22.26
CA ASP A 168 -9.64 61.27 -22.25
C ASP A 168 -11.01 61.47 -21.58
N ALA A 169 -11.06 62.22 -20.47
CA ALA A 169 -12.32 62.57 -19.82
C ALA A 169 -13.24 63.41 -20.72
N GLN A 170 -12.69 64.39 -21.45
CA GLN A 170 -13.45 65.16 -22.44
C GLN A 170 -13.97 64.29 -23.58
N GLN A 171 -13.14 63.38 -24.11
CA GLN A 171 -13.53 62.44 -25.15
C GLN A 171 -14.67 61.52 -24.70
N LYS A 172 -14.59 60.99 -23.47
CA LYS A 172 -15.66 60.17 -22.87
C LYS A 172 -16.97 60.94 -22.74
N LEU A 173 -16.92 62.18 -22.25
CA LEU A 173 -18.10 63.03 -22.13
C LEU A 173 -18.74 63.30 -23.51
N LEU A 174 -17.94 63.59 -24.52
CA LEU A 174 -18.41 63.77 -25.90
C LEU A 174 -19.02 62.49 -26.46
N SER A 175 -18.41 61.33 -26.20
CA SER A 175 -18.97 60.03 -26.60
C SER A 175 -20.30 59.74 -25.91
N GLU A 176 -20.45 60.11 -24.64
CA GLU A 176 -21.70 59.95 -23.90
C GLU A 176 -22.79 60.85 -24.48
N LYS A 177 -22.47 62.11 -24.80
CA LYS A 177 -23.38 63.02 -25.51
C LYS A 177 -23.79 62.47 -26.88
N TYR A 178 -22.86 61.92 -27.64
CA TYR A 178 -23.15 61.28 -28.92
C TYR A 178 -24.13 60.11 -28.75
N ASN A 179 -23.89 59.24 -27.77
CA ASN A 179 -24.77 58.12 -27.46
C ASN A 179 -26.17 58.58 -27.03
N GLN A 180 -26.26 59.67 -26.25
CA GLN A 180 -27.55 60.29 -25.88
C GLN A 180 -28.30 60.77 -27.13
N PHE A 181 -27.64 61.49 -28.04
CA PHE A 181 -28.25 61.92 -29.30
C PHE A 181 -28.67 60.73 -30.17
N GLN A 182 -27.84 59.68 -30.28
CA GLN A 182 -28.17 58.48 -31.04
C GLN A 182 -29.42 57.79 -30.50
N LYS A 183 -29.53 57.63 -29.16
CA LYS A 183 -30.73 57.09 -28.52
C LYS A 183 -31.96 57.98 -28.74
N GLN A 184 -31.78 59.30 -28.73
CA GLN A 184 -32.85 60.24 -29.02
C GLN A 184 -33.33 60.10 -30.48
N THR A 185 -32.42 59.98 -31.45
CA THR A 185 -32.76 59.73 -32.85
C THR A 185 -33.50 58.40 -33.03
N GLN A 186 -33.02 57.32 -32.38
CA GLN A 186 -33.69 56.01 -32.42
C GLN A 186 -35.11 56.09 -31.83
N SER A 187 -35.31 56.81 -30.72
CA SER A 187 -36.64 57.03 -30.14
C SER A 187 -37.59 57.75 -31.10
N TYR A 188 -37.13 58.81 -31.78
CA TYR A 188 -37.93 59.48 -32.81
C TYR A 188 -38.24 58.57 -34.00
N GLN A 189 -37.29 57.72 -34.41
CA GLN A 189 -37.50 56.75 -35.48
C GLN A 189 -38.53 55.67 -35.10
N THR A 190 -38.52 55.21 -33.84
CA THR A 190 -39.53 54.29 -33.31
C THR A 190 -40.91 54.94 -33.24
N GLN A 191 -41.01 56.23 -32.88
CA GLN A 191 -42.28 56.98 -32.92
C GLN A 191 -42.81 57.15 -34.35
N LEU A 192 -41.93 57.34 -35.34
CA LEU A 192 -42.30 57.39 -36.75
C LEU A 192 -42.79 56.04 -37.28
N ASN A 193 -42.16 54.94 -36.86
CA ASN A 193 -42.59 53.59 -37.24
C ASN A 193 -43.90 53.19 -36.53
N GLY A 194 -44.12 53.59 -35.28
CA GLY A 194 -45.39 53.39 -34.57
C GLY A 194 -46.58 54.09 -35.24
N LYS A 195 -46.36 55.22 -35.92
CA LYS A 195 -47.40 55.89 -36.74
C LYS A 195 -47.69 55.20 -38.07
N LYS A 196 -46.82 54.28 -38.55
CA LYS A 196 -47.09 53.47 -39.76
C LYS A 196 -47.95 52.24 -39.50
N GLN A 197 -48.13 51.82 -38.24
CA GLN A 197 -48.91 50.63 -37.86
C GLN A 197 -50.36 50.93 -37.45
N CYS A 198 -50.79 52.19 -37.52
CA CYS A 198 -52.17 52.64 -37.22
C CYS A 198 -52.98 52.98 -38.50
N VAL A 199 -52.51 52.56 -39.69
CA VAL A 199 -53.14 52.81 -41.00
C VAL A 199 -53.42 51.52 -41.79
N GLU A 200 -53.05 50.34 -41.27
CA GLU A 200 -53.38 49.04 -41.89
C GLU A 200 -54.44 48.26 -41.10
N ASP A 201 -55.50 48.96 -40.68
CA ASP A 201 -56.80 48.34 -40.42
C ASP A 201 -57.56 48.24 -41.76
N GLY A 202 -57.58 47.03 -42.34
CA GLY A 202 -58.37 46.76 -43.54
C GLY A 202 -58.11 45.40 -44.18
N SER A 203 -59.05 44.46 -43.96
CA SER A 203 -59.27 43.18 -44.67
C SER A 203 -58.36 42.00 -44.32
N SER A 204 -58.83 40.77 -44.11
CA SER A 204 -60.17 40.18 -44.03
C SER A 204 -60.05 38.76 -43.43
N GLU A 205 -61.17 38.31 -42.88
CA GLU A 205 -61.52 37.06 -42.19
C GLU A 205 -61.15 35.74 -42.91
N ILE A 206 -61.16 34.61 -42.17
CA ILE A 206 -62.19 33.54 -42.27
C ILE A 206 -61.94 32.39 -41.24
N PRO A 207 -62.98 31.68 -40.74
CA PRO A 207 -63.09 31.11 -39.38
C PRO A 207 -63.41 29.58 -39.32
N ARG A 208 -63.62 29.03 -38.09
CA ARG A 208 -64.46 27.84 -37.65
C ARG A 208 -63.71 26.99 -36.59
N LEU A 209 -64.30 26.29 -35.61
CA LEU A 209 -65.66 26.06 -35.08
C LEU A 209 -65.52 25.38 -33.69
N ILE A 210 -66.57 25.49 -32.89
CA ILE A 210 -66.78 25.11 -31.48
C ILE A 210 -67.01 23.60 -31.29
N CYS A 211 -66.69 23.03 -30.11
CA CYS A 211 -67.51 21.98 -29.48
C CYS A 211 -67.21 21.81 -27.97
N GLU A 212 -68.26 21.85 -27.15
CA GLU A 212 -68.28 21.55 -25.70
C GLU A 212 -68.31 20.04 -25.40
N PRO A 213 -67.92 19.62 -24.17
CA PRO A 213 -68.33 18.31 -23.63
C PRO A 213 -68.83 18.36 -22.17
N GLU A 214 -69.78 17.47 -21.84
CA GLU A 214 -70.16 16.98 -20.48
C GLU A 214 -70.90 15.63 -20.68
N PRO A 215 -71.13 14.74 -19.68
CA PRO A 215 -70.30 14.25 -18.56
C PRO A 215 -70.29 12.70 -18.41
N THR A 216 -69.29 12.10 -17.75
CA THR A 216 -69.45 10.78 -17.06
C THR A 216 -68.52 10.70 -15.83
N CYS A 217 -69.11 10.61 -14.64
CA CYS A 217 -68.41 10.54 -13.35
C CYS A 217 -68.52 9.11 -12.81
N ASP A 218 -67.50 8.28 -13.08
CA ASP A 218 -67.18 7.00 -12.40
C ASP A 218 -65.91 6.35 -13.01
N THR A 219 -65.52 6.76 -14.23
CA THR A 219 -64.18 6.56 -14.80
C THR A 219 -63.15 7.48 -14.12
N SER A 220 -63.58 8.69 -13.73
CA SER A 220 -62.76 9.73 -13.10
C SER A 220 -61.90 9.23 -11.94
N GLY A 221 -62.46 8.50 -10.95
CA GLY A 221 -61.70 8.09 -9.77
C GLY A 221 -60.66 6.99 -10.01
N ARG A 222 -60.89 6.08 -10.98
CA ARG A 222 -59.89 5.07 -11.38
C ARG A 222 -58.78 5.71 -12.21
N ASP A 223 -59.15 6.62 -13.10
CA ASP A 223 -58.20 7.40 -13.88
C ASP A 223 -57.36 8.29 -12.95
N GLU A 224 -57.95 8.88 -11.90
CA GLU A 224 -57.27 9.70 -10.90
C GLU A 224 -56.25 8.90 -10.07
N PHE A 225 -56.58 7.66 -9.67
CA PHE A 225 -55.61 6.78 -8.98
C PHE A 225 -54.46 6.33 -9.90
N ILE A 226 -54.75 6.04 -11.17
CA ILE A 226 -53.72 5.70 -12.17
C ILE A 226 -52.82 6.92 -12.43
N ILE A 227 -53.41 8.11 -12.56
CA ILE A 227 -52.71 9.38 -12.70
C ILE A 227 -51.80 9.62 -11.49
N GLU A 228 -52.27 9.37 -10.27
CA GLU A 228 -51.47 9.57 -9.06
C GLU A 228 -50.30 8.58 -8.96
N LYS A 229 -50.51 7.31 -9.34
CA LYS A 229 -49.41 6.33 -9.47
C LYS A 229 -48.40 6.74 -10.54
N LEU A 230 -48.85 7.24 -11.69
CA LEU A 230 -47.98 7.74 -12.74
C LEU A 230 -47.19 8.97 -12.27
N LYS A 231 -47.82 9.91 -11.55
CA LYS A 231 -47.13 11.06 -10.96
C LYS A 231 -46.06 10.64 -9.96
N SER A 232 -46.37 9.68 -9.07
CA SER A 232 -45.39 9.15 -8.11
C SER A 232 -44.22 8.47 -8.83
N ALA A 233 -44.49 7.64 -9.84
CA ALA A 233 -43.43 7.01 -10.65
C ALA A 233 -42.58 8.04 -11.41
N VAL A 234 -43.20 9.07 -11.99
CA VAL A 234 -42.48 10.18 -12.65
C VAL A 234 -41.62 10.95 -11.65
N SER A 235 -42.10 11.18 -10.44
CA SER A 235 -41.33 11.83 -9.36
C SER A 235 -40.13 10.99 -8.94
N GLU A 236 -40.30 9.68 -8.77
CA GLU A 236 -39.19 8.76 -8.47
C GLU A 236 -38.15 8.70 -9.59
N ILE A 237 -38.59 8.66 -10.85
CA ILE A 237 -37.70 8.72 -12.03
C ILE A 237 -36.94 10.06 -12.06
N ALA A 238 -37.60 11.18 -11.74
CA ALA A 238 -36.95 12.49 -11.68
C ALA A 238 -35.87 12.54 -10.58
N LEU A 239 -36.16 11.99 -9.40
CA LEU A 239 -35.19 11.91 -8.30
C LEU A 239 -34.01 10.99 -8.64
N SER A 240 -34.28 9.82 -9.27
CA SER A 240 -33.23 8.90 -9.73
C SER A 240 -32.35 9.55 -10.79
N ARG A 241 -32.94 10.26 -11.77
CA ARG A 241 -32.21 11.01 -12.80
C ARG A 241 -31.30 12.08 -12.19
N ASN A 242 -31.78 12.83 -11.19
CA ASN A 242 -30.98 13.86 -10.53
C ASN A 242 -29.80 13.24 -9.78
N LYS A 243 -30.00 12.12 -9.05
CA LYS A 243 -28.90 11.41 -8.38
C LYS A 243 -27.84 10.92 -9.37
N LEU A 244 -28.26 10.32 -10.49
CA LEU A 244 -27.33 9.89 -11.54
C LEU A 244 -26.59 11.08 -12.17
N GLN A 245 -27.25 12.23 -12.31
CA GLN A 245 -26.61 13.44 -12.82
C GLN A 245 -25.53 13.95 -11.85
N ASP A 246 -25.79 13.94 -10.54
CA ASP A 246 -24.83 14.35 -9.52
C ASP A 246 -23.63 13.39 -9.45
N GLU A 247 -23.88 12.07 -9.51
CA GLU A 247 -22.82 11.05 -9.58
C GLU A 247 -21.97 11.24 -10.85
N ASN A 248 -22.60 11.53 -11.99
CA ASN A 248 -21.88 11.79 -13.24
C ASN A 248 -21.01 13.05 -13.15
N GLN A 249 -21.50 14.12 -12.53
CA GLN A 249 -20.70 15.31 -12.27
C GLN A 249 -19.50 15.03 -11.35
N LYS A 250 -19.70 14.20 -10.31
CA LYS A 250 -18.62 13.79 -9.40
C LYS A 250 -17.56 12.95 -10.13
N LEU A 251 -17.98 11.97 -10.92
CA LEU A 251 -17.06 11.16 -11.75
C LEU A 251 -16.30 12.03 -12.76
N LEU A 252 -16.94 13.03 -13.35
CA LEU A 252 -16.28 13.97 -14.25
C LEU A 252 -15.20 14.80 -13.54
N GLN A 253 -15.46 15.22 -12.29
CA GLN A 253 -14.47 15.92 -11.47
C GLN A 253 -13.30 15.00 -11.09
N GLU A 254 -13.57 13.76 -10.68
CA GLU A 254 -12.55 12.76 -10.37
C GLU A 254 -11.68 12.44 -11.60
N LEU A 255 -12.29 12.26 -12.78
CA LEU A 255 -11.56 12.05 -14.03
C LEU A 255 -10.63 13.24 -14.35
N LYS A 256 -11.12 14.47 -14.15
CA LYS A 256 -10.30 15.68 -14.32
C LYS A 256 -9.16 15.77 -13.30
N MET A 257 -9.35 15.27 -12.09
CA MET A 257 -8.29 15.19 -11.09
C MET A 257 -7.21 14.18 -11.50
N TYR A 258 -7.60 12.97 -11.89
CA TYR A 258 -6.66 11.95 -12.38
C TYR A 258 -5.90 12.40 -13.63
N GLN A 259 -6.57 13.10 -14.55
CA GLN A 259 -5.91 13.67 -15.74
C GLN A 259 -4.81 14.66 -15.36
N ARG A 260 -5.06 15.56 -14.40
CA ARG A 260 -4.03 16.51 -13.92
C ARG A 260 -2.88 15.79 -13.23
N GLN A 261 -3.18 14.73 -12.46
CA GLN A 261 -2.16 13.93 -11.80
C GLN A 261 -1.26 13.21 -12.81
N CYS A 262 -1.83 12.68 -13.90
CA CYS A 262 -1.06 12.10 -15.00
C CYS A 262 -0.14 13.14 -15.66
N GLN A 263 -0.67 14.33 -15.97
CA GLN A 263 0.13 15.44 -16.54
C GLN A 263 1.28 15.87 -15.62
N ALA A 264 1.04 15.95 -14.31
CA ALA A 264 2.08 16.28 -13.34
C ALA A 264 3.17 15.20 -13.28
N MET A 265 2.78 13.92 -13.35
CA MET A 265 3.72 12.80 -13.39
C MET A 265 4.54 12.78 -14.68
N GLU A 266 3.92 13.04 -15.83
CA GLU A 266 4.59 13.17 -17.13
C GLU A 266 5.58 14.34 -17.15
N ALA A 267 5.23 15.47 -16.53
CA ALA A 267 6.13 16.61 -16.37
C ALA A 267 7.34 16.25 -15.49
N GLY A 268 7.12 15.60 -14.35
CA GLY A 268 8.20 15.13 -13.47
C GLY A 268 9.11 14.10 -14.16
N LEU A 269 8.55 13.17 -14.94
CA LEU A 269 9.35 12.24 -15.76
C LEU A 269 10.19 12.96 -16.82
N SER A 270 9.64 14.02 -17.43
CA SER A 270 10.35 14.83 -18.42
C SER A 270 11.52 15.60 -17.79
N GLU A 271 11.35 16.09 -16.56
CA GLU A 271 12.40 16.76 -15.80
C GLU A 271 13.53 15.80 -15.40
N VAL A 272 13.19 14.61 -14.88
CA VAL A 272 14.21 13.60 -14.54
C VAL A 272 14.98 13.16 -15.80
N LYS A 273 14.29 13.06 -16.95
CA LYS A 273 14.93 12.72 -18.22
C LYS A 273 15.91 13.81 -18.70
N SER A 274 15.56 15.09 -18.55
CA SER A 274 16.46 16.19 -18.92
C SER A 274 17.65 16.29 -17.97
N GLU A 275 17.46 16.03 -16.67
CA GLU A 275 18.55 15.97 -15.69
C GLU A 275 19.50 14.82 -16.04
N LEU A 276 18.99 13.62 -16.34
CA LEU A 276 19.80 12.48 -16.75
C LEU A 276 20.63 12.79 -17.99
N GLN A 277 20.02 13.39 -19.01
CA GLN A 277 20.73 13.81 -20.22
C GLN A 277 21.86 14.82 -19.90
N SER A 278 21.62 15.76 -18.99
CA SER A 278 22.64 16.74 -18.59
C SER A 278 23.82 16.10 -17.85
N ARG A 279 23.56 15.05 -17.05
CA ARG A 279 24.60 14.25 -16.39
C ARG A 279 25.42 13.45 -17.40
N ASP A 280 24.78 12.88 -18.41
CA ASP A 280 25.47 12.18 -19.50
C ASP A 280 26.33 13.15 -20.34
N ASP A 281 25.86 14.38 -20.57
CA ASP A 281 26.65 15.43 -21.22
C ASP A 281 27.90 15.79 -20.41
N LEU A 282 27.75 15.95 -19.09
CA LEU A 282 28.88 16.23 -18.20
C LEU A 282 29.90 15.07 -18.19
N LEU A 283 29.42 13.83 -18.14
CA LEU A 283 30.29 12.64 -18.21
C LEU A 283 31.08 12.59 -19.52
N ARG A 284 30.45 12.94 -20.66
CA ARG A 284 31.15 13.05 -21.95
C ARG A 284 32.25 14.11 -21.92
N ILE A 285 32.00 15.27 -21.31
CA ILE A 285 33.00 16.34 -21.17
C ILE A 285 34.20 15.85 -20.35
N ILE A 286 33.95 15.24 -19.19
CA ILE A 286 35.00 14.70 -18.32
C ILE A 286 35.84 13.64 -19.05
N GLU A 287 35.20 12.75 -19.80
CA GLU A 287 35.88 11.73 -20.60
C GLU A 287 36.78 12.36 -21.69
N MET A 288 36.29 13.42 -22.36
CA MET A 288 37.10 14.16 -23.32
C MET A 288 38.31 14.85 -22.68
N GLU A 289 38.14 15.46 -21.50
CA GLU A 289 39.24 16.07 -20.74
C GLU A 289 40.28 15.04 -20.33
N ARG A 290 39.85 13.85 -19.86
CA ARG A 290 40.74 12.73 -19.53
C ARG A 290 41.59 12.33 -20.74
N LEU A 291 40.97 12.17 -21.91
CA LEU A 291 41.66 11.81 -23.15
C LEU A 291 42.61 12.92 -23.64
N GLN A 292 42.29 14.19 -23.37
CA GLN A 292 43.17 15.31 -23.69
C GLN A 292 44.40 15.32 -22.79
N LEU A 293 44.22 15.20 -21.47
CA LEU A 293 45.32 15.12 -20.51
C LEU A 293 46.24 13.94 -20.81
N HIS A 294 45.67 12.78 -21.16
CA HIS A 294 46.47 11.62 -21.56
C HIS A 294 47.33 11.90 -22.80
N ARG A 295 46.79 12.60 -23.80
CA ARG A 295 47.55 13.05 -24.99
C ARG A 295 48.64 14.05 -24.64
N GLU A 296 48.41 14.97 -23.71
CA GLU A 296 49.41 15.94 -23.26
C GLU A 296 50.56 15.26 -22.51
N LEU A 297 50.26 14.29 -21.65
CA LEU A 297 51.28 13.48 -20.95
C LEU A 297 52.17 12.71 -21.93
N LEU A 298 51.58 12.10 -22.97
CA LEU A 298 52.32 11.43 -24.04
C LEU A 298 53.30 12.39 -24.74
N LYS A 299 52.84 13.59 -25.11
CA LYS A 299 53.71 14.62 -25.72
C LYS A 299 54.85 15.07 -24.81
N ILE A 300 54.60 15.21 -23.51
CA ILE A 300 55.63 15.58 -22.53
C ILE A 300 56.69 14.47 -22.42
N GLY A 301 56.27 13.21 -22.40
CA GLY A 301 57.17 12.05 -22.40
C GLY A 301 58.07 11.97 -23.64
N GLU A 302 57.54 12.27 -24.83
CA GLU A 302 58.30 12.31 -26.08
C GLU A 302 59.35 13.43 -26.10
N CYS A 303 58.98 14.65 -25.65
CA CYS A 303 59.90 15.78 -25.54
C CYS A 303 61.05 15.50 -24.56
N HIS A 304 60.75 14.85 -23.44
CA HIS A 304 61.76 14.46 -22.45
C HIS A 304 62.78 13.46 -23.05
N ASN A 305 62.29 12.42 -23.73
CA ASN A 305 63.15 11.43 -24.40
C ASN A 305 64.00 12.04 -25.52
N ALA A 306 63.46 12.96 -26.31
CA ALA A 306 64.22 13.65 -27.35
C ALA A 306 65.37 14.51 -26.76
N GLN A 307 65.12 15.17 -25.62
CA GLN A 307 66.12 15.99 -24.93
C GLN A 307 67.21 15.14 -24.25
N GLU A 308 66.85 13.99 -23.69
CA GLU A 308 67.81 13.05 -23.10
C GLU A 308 68.71 12.39 -24.17
N ASN A 309 68.12 12.02 -25.32
CA ASN A 309 68.87 11.48 -26.46
C ASN A 309 69.84 12.51 -27.08
N LYS A 310 69.47 13.80 -27.11
CA LYS A 310 70.36 14.89 -27.56
C LYS A 310 71.56 15.09 -26.62
N LYS A 311 71.34 15.06 -25.30
CA LYS A 311 72.41 15.16 -24.29
C LYS A 311 73.39 13.98 -24.34
N ARG A 312 72.94 12.79 -24.77
CA ARG A 312 73.80 11.60 -24.93
C ARG A 312 74.73 11.69 -26.15
N VAL A 313 74.34 12.42 -27.21
CA VAL A 313 75.10 12.53 -28.46
C VAL A 313 76.13 13.68 -28.45
N GLU A 314 75.86 14.78 -27.74
CA GLU A 314 76.77 15.96 -27.67
C GLU A 314 78.00 15.77 -26.76
N SER A 315 78.07 14.68 -25.97
CA SER A 315 79.15 14.38 -25.02
C SER A 315 80.44 13.80 -25.67
N SER A 316 80.46 13.51 -26.97
CA SER A 316 81.50 12.66 -27.59
C SER A 316 82.65 13.35 -28.36
N TYR A 317 82.85 14.69 -28.35
CA TYR A 317 83.99 15.30 -29.09
C TYR A 317 84.69 16.48 -28.37
N SER A 318 85.71 16.14 -27.55
CA SER A 318 87.12 16.64 -27.42
C SER A 318 87.52 18.16 -27.44
N PRO A 319 88.79 18.58 -27.11
CA PRO A 319 89.12 19.36 -25.89
C PRO A 319 90.02 20.60 -26.11
N SER A 320 90.20 21.49 -25.10
CA SER A 320 91.42 22.35 -25.04
C SER A 320 91.71 22.91 -23.63
N ILE A 321 93.00 22.99 -23.31
CA ILE A 321 93.63 22.76 -21.99
C ILE A 321 94.01 24.05 -21.21
N LYS A 322 93.50 25.24 -21.56
CA LYS A 322 93.96 26.50 -20.92
C LYS A 322 92.93 27.23 -20.04
N GLU A 323 91.77 26.64 -19.81
CA GLU A 323 90.72 27.20 -18.93
C GLU A 323 90.68 26.53 -17.54
N SER A 324 91.56 25.56 -17.30
CA SER A 324 91.53 24.57 -16.22
C SER A 324 91.99 25.06 -14.85
N GLU A 325 92.39 26.32 -14.70
CA GLU A 325 92.76 26.91 -13.41
C GLU A 325 91.72 27.89 -12.87
N LYS A 326 91.02 28.62 -13.75
CA LYS A 326 89.83 29.41 -13.39
C LYS A 326 88.62 28.51 -13.16
N LYS A 327 88.43 27.51 -14.04
CA LYS A 327 87.44 26.46 -13.85
C LYS A 327 87.69 25.60 -12.63
N ARG A 328 88.92 25.47 -12.10
CA ARG A 328 89.16 24.65 -10.89
C ARG A 328 88.54 25.28 -9.64
N LYS A 329 88.55 26.61 -9.52
CA LYS A 329 87.92 27.32 -8.39
C LYS A 329 86.40 27.40 -8.54
N GLU A 330 85.89 27.54 -9.76
CA GLU A 330 84.44 27.40 -10.05
C GLU A 330 83.95 25.95 -9.91
N LEU A 331 84.77 24.94 -10.25
CA LEU A 331 84.47 23.52 -10.04
C LEU A 331 84.43 23.17 -8.55
N PHE A 332 85.18 23.83 -7.67
CA PHE A 332 85.02 23.60 -6.23
C PHE A 332 83.71 24.17 -5.67
N SER A 333 83.17 25.28 -6.21
CA SER A 333 81.82 25.73 -5.86
C SER A 333 80.74 24.90 -6.57
N MET A 334 80.92 24.58 -7.87
CA MET A 334 80.02 23.71 -8.65
C MET A 334 79.97 22.26 -8.14
N VAL A 335 81.05 21.70 -7.58
CA VAL A 335 81.04 20.34 -6.99
C VAL A 335 80.27 20.35 -5.66
N GLN A 336 80.36 21.44 -4.89
CA GLN A 336 79.55 21.61 -3.69
C GLN A 336 78.06 21.85 -4.04
N ASP A 337 77.79 22.60 -5.12
CA ASP A 337 76.46 22.82 -5.67
C ASP A 337 75.90 21.56 -6.39
N GLN A 338 76.76 20.73 -6.99
CA GLN A 338 76.36 19.48 -7.63
C GLN A 338 76.03 18.41 -6.61
N ALA A 339 76.78 18.33 -5.50
CA ALA A 339 76.43 17.46 -4.38
C ALA A 339 75.12 17.87 -3.69
N THR A 340 74.78 19.16 -3.65
CA THR A 340 73.45 19.62 -3.19
C THR A 340 72.36 19.36 -4.21
N HIS A 341 72.60 19.57 -5.51
CA HIS A 341 71.64 19.24 -6.56
C HIS A 341 71.37 17.72 -6.66
N GLU A 342 72.38 16.89 -6.45
CA GLU A 342 72.25 15.43 -6.45
C GLU A 342 71.50 14.93 -5.21
N LYS A 343 71.69 15.61 -4.06
CA LYS A 343 70.88 15.39 -2.84
C LYS A 343 69.43 15.84 -3.03
N GLU A 344 69.18 16.95 -3.70
CA GLU A 344 67.82 17.42 -4.00
C GLU A 344 67.15 16.52 -5.05
N LEU A 345 67.86 16.04 -6.07
CA LEU A 345 67.35 15.07 -7.04
C LEU A 345 67.04 13.72 -6.41
N THR A 346 67.90 13.21 -5.53
CA THR A 346 67.62 11.97 -4.79
C THR A 346 66.45 12.14 -3.83
N LYS A 347 66.30 13.31 -3.20
CA LYS A 347 65.14 13.66 -2.38
C LYS A 347 63.84 13.74 -3.19
N ILE A 348 63.85 14.41 -4.34
CA ILE A 348 62.69 14.49 -5.25
C ILE A 348 62.33 13.10 -5.77
N LYS A 349 63.32 12.30 -6.15
CA LYS A 349 63.10 10.91 -6.62
C LYS A 349 62.47 10.05 -5.53
N ASN A 350 62.97 10.13 -4.30
CA ASN A 350 62.41 9.40 -3.18
C ASN A 350 60.99 9.89 -2.82
N GLN A 351 60.73 11.19 -2.92
CA GLN A 351 59.38 11.75 -2.74
C GLN A 351 58.41 11.27 -3.82
N LEU A 352 58.84 11.25 -5.08
CA LEU A 352 58.01 10.74 -6.19
C LEU A 352 57.70 9.26 -6.01
N GLN A 353 58.69 8.45 -5.62
CA GLN A 353 58.51 7.02 -5.40
C GLN A 353 57.60 6.74 -4.20
N GLN A 354 57.70 7.54 -3.14
CA GLN A 354 56.80 7.47 -1.98
C GLN A 354 55.35 7.88 -2.34
N GLU A 355 55.18 8.92 -3.16
CA GLU A 355 53.85 9.32 -3.67
C GLU A 355 53.28 8.27 -4.63
N GLU A 356 54.08 7.66 -5.50
CA GLU A 356 53.64 6.54 -6.37
C GLU A 356 53.18 5.34 -5.56
N GLU A 357 53.93 4.93 -4.52
CA GLU A 357 53.54 3.85 -3.62
C GLU A 357 52.25 4.18 -2.87
N TYR A 358 52.10 5.42 -2.41
CA TYR A 358 50.88 5.91 -1.78
C TYR A 358 49.68 5.88 -2.74
N HIS A 359 49.84 6.40 -3.96
CA HIS A 359 48.80 6.36 -4.98
C HIS A 359 48.42 4.93 -5.39
N THR A 360 49.40 4.03 -5.49
CA THR A 360 49.16 2.63 -5.81
C THR A 360 48.39 1.94 -4.69
N SER A 361 48.72 2.24 -3.42
CA SER A 361 48.00 1.76 -2.24
C SER A 361 46.56 2.29 -2.17
N GLU A 362 46.34 3.58 -2.45
CA GLU A 362 45.00 4.17 -2.49
C GLU A 362 44.16 3.58 -3.63
N GLN A 363 44.76 3.38 -4.80
CA GLN A 363 44.09 2.76 -5.95
C GLN A 363 43.71 1.30 -5.65
N GLU A 364 44.57 0.57 -4.93
CA GLU A 364 44.27 -0.80 -4.50
C GLU A 364 43.16 -0.83 -3.44
N ARG A 365 43.14 0.12 -2.51
CA ARG A 365 42.03 0.27 -1.56
C ARG A 365 40.72 0.51 -2.29
N MET A 366 40.71 1.39 -3.28
CA MET A 366 39.52 1.63 -4.10
C MET A 366 39.08 0.39 -4.91
N ARG A 367 40.02 -0.36 -5.48
CA ARG A 367 39.70 -1.62 -6.19
C ARG A 367 39.06 -2.65 -5.26
N ASN A 368 39.57 -2.77 -4.03
CA ASN A 368 39.01 -3.65 -3.02
C ASN A 368 37.61 -3.21 -2.58
N GLU A 369 37.39 -1.91 -2.40
CA GLU A 369 36.09 -1.34 -2.05
C GLU A 369 35.06 -1.56 -3.17
N ILE A 370 35.43 -1.32 -4.44
CA ILE A 370 34.57 -1.60 -5.60
C ILE A 370 34.22 -3.10 -5.67
N SER A 371 35.18 -3.98 -5.42
CA SER A 371 34.94 -5.43 -5.43
C SER A 371 33.99 -5.85 -4.32
N ALA A 372 34.18 -5.33 -3.10
CA ALA A 372 33.30 -5.59 -1.96
C ALA A 372 31.87 -5.06 -2.20
N LEU A 373 31.72 -3.85 -2.75
CA LEU A 373 30.42 -3.28 -3.10
C LEU A 373 29.72 -4.08 -4.21
N THR A 374 30.47 -4.60 -5.17
CA THR A 374 29.94 -5.45 -6.25
C THR A 374 29.42 -6.79 -5.70
N GLU A 375 30.15 -7.40 -4.77
CA GLU A 375 29.72 -8.63 -4.10
C GLU A 375 28.48 -8.39 -3.20
N GLU A 376 28.44 -7.29 -2.46
CA GLU A 376 27.28 -6.91 -1.64
C GLU A 376 26.03 -6.68 -2.52
N LEU A 377 26.20 -6.01 -3.66
CA LEU A 377 25.11 -5.81 -4.62
C LEU A 377 24.57 -7.15 -5.13
N HIS A 378 25.45 -8.06 -5.54
CA HIS A 378 25.04 -9.38 -6.01
C HIS A 378 24.30 -10.18 -4.92
N GLN A 379 24.77 -10.11 -3.67
CA GLN A 379 24.09 -10.75 -2.54
C GLN A 379 22.71 -10.15 -2.27
N LYS A 380 22.55 -8.83 -2.43
CA LYS A 380 21.25 -8.15 -2.35
C LYS A 380 20.30 -8.60 -3.46
N GLU A 381 20.78 -8.75 -4.70
CA GLU A 381 19.98 -9.27 -5.82
C GLU A 381 19.46 -10.69 -5.55
N ILE A 382 20.33 -11.59 -5.06
CA ILE A 382 19.93 -12.96 -4.67
C ILE A 382 18.87 -12.92 -3.56
N THR A 383 19.05 -12.04 -2.57
CA THR A 383 18.12 -11.88 -1.46
C THR A 383 16.76 -11.38 -1.97
N ILE A 384 16.75 -10.37 -2.84
CA ILE A 384 15.52 -9.85 -3.46
C ILE A 384 14.82 -10.94 -4.25
N ALA A 385 15.52 -11.68 -5.11
CA ALA A 385 14.94 -12.78 -5.88
C ALA A 385 14.30 -13.85 -4.98
N THR A 386 14.94 -14.17 -3.86
CA THR A 386 14.43 -15.15 -2.88
C THR A 386 13.17 -14.64 -2.17
N VAL A 387 13.16 -13.38 -1.73
CA VAL A 387 12.00 -12.76 -1.10
C VAL A 387 10.84 -12.64 -2.09
N MET A 388 11.10 -12.26 -3.33
CA MET A 388 10.08 -12.21 -4.39
C MET A 388 9.44 -13.58 -4.64
N LYS A 389 10.25 -14.65 -4.69
CA LYS A 389 9.73 -16.02 -4.83
C LYS A 389 8.84 -16.42 -3.65
N LYS A 390 9.24 -16.07 -2.42
CA LYS A 390 8.42 -16.32 -1.22
C LYS A 390 7.12 -15.51 -1.23
N ALA A 391 7.16 -14.25 -1.66
CA ALA A 391 5.99 -13.38 -1.79
C ALA A 391 4.99 -13.96 -2.79
N ALA A 392 5.45 -14.38 -3.98
CA ALA A 392 4.59 -14.97 -5.00
C ALA A 392 3.90 -16.28 -4.53
N LEU A 393 4.59 -17.09 -3.71
CA LEU A 393 4.00 -18.28 -3.09
C LEU A 393 2.90 -17.92 -2.09
N LEU A 394 3.15 -16.93 -1.23
CA LEU A 394 2.16 -16.45 -0.25
C LEU A 394 0.94 -15.82 -0.94
N GLU A 395 1.13 -15.04 -2.00
CA GLU A 395 0.04 -14.50 -2.81
C GLU A 395 -0.83 -15.62 -3.39
N ARG A 396 -0.22 -16.68 -3.92
CA ARG A 396 -0.94 -17.84 -4.44
C ARG A 396 -1.72 -18.56 -3.35
N GLN A 397 -1.14 -18.71 -2.16
CA GLN A 397 -1.81 -19.31 -1.00
C GLN A 397 -3.03 -18.48 -0.58
N LEU A 398 -2.87 -17.17 -0.40
CA LEU A 398 -3.96 -16.27 -0.01
C LEU A 398 -5.10 -16.28 -1.04
N LYS A 399 -4.76 -16.32 -2.33
CA LYS A 399 -5.76 -16.42 -3.41
C LYS A 399 -6.60 -17.69 -3.32
N MET A 400 -5.98 -18.83 -3.03
CA MET A 400 -6.71 -20.10 -2.82
C MET A 400 -7.55 -20.07 -1.55
N GLU A 401 -7.04 -19.51 -0.45
CA GLU A 401 -7.82 -19.36 0.80
C GLU A 401 -9.04 -18.46 0.61
N LEU A 402 -8.90 -17.36 -0.15
CA LEU A 402 -10.02 -16.49 -0.51
C LEU A 402 -11.06 -17.23 -1.35
N GLU A 403 -10.64 -17.98 -2.36
CA GLU A 403 -11.56 -18.78 -3.20
C GLU A 403 -12.32 -19.84 -2.38
N ILE A 404 -11.64 -20.49 -1.42
CA ILE A 404 -12.28 -21.44 -0.50
C ILE A 404 -13.32 -20.71 0.38
N LYS A 405 -12.97 -19.55 0.94
CA LYS A 405 -13.89 -18.76 1.76
C LYS A 405 -15.10 -18.28 0.97
N GLU A 406 -14.92 -17.83 -0.27
CA GLU A 406 -16.02 -17.45 -1.17
C GLU A 406 -16.96 -18.63 -1.44
N LYS A 407 -16.42 -19.82 -1.74
CA LYS A 407 -17.21 -21.04 -1.92
C LYS A 407 -17.99 -21.43 -0.66
N MET A 408 -17.38 -21.26 0.52
CA MET A 408 -18.06 -21.52 1.80
C MET A 408 -19.18 -20.51 2.07
N LEU A 409 -18.95 -19.23 1.77
CA LEU A 409 -19.96 -18.17 1.88
C LEU A 409 -21.16 -18.42 0.95
N ALA A 410 -20.90 -18.83 -0.30
CA ALA A 410 -21.96 -19.20 -1.24
C ALA A 410 -22.79 -20.39 -0.73
N LYS A 411 -22.14 -21.42 -0.17
CA LYS A 411 -22.85 -22.57 0.44
C LYS A 411 -23.70 -22.14 1.64
N GLN A 412 -23.19 -21.25 2.49
CA GLN A 412 -23.93 -20.72 3.62
C GLN A 412 -25.18 -19.95 3.15
N GLN A 413 -25.07 -19.08 2.14
CA GLN A 413 -26.20 -18.36 1.58
C GLN A 413 -27.29 -19.29 1.02
N VAL A 414 -26.90 -20.38 0.36
CA VAL A 414 -27.85 -21.39 -0.14
C VAL A 414 -28.53 -22.12 1.03
N SER A 415 -27.79 -22.46 2.09
CA SER A 415 -28.38 -23.06 3.29
C SER A 415 -29.37 -22.11 3.98
N ASP A 416 -29.02 -20.83 4.11
CA ASP A 416 -29.86 -19.82 4.73
C ASP A 416 -31.15 -19.56 3.93
N THR A 417 -31.07 -19.55 2.59
CA THR A 417 -32.27 -19.43 1.74
C THR A 417 -33.17 -20.65 1.84
N ARG A 418 -32.60 -21.87 1.87
CA ARG A 418 -33.36 -23.11 2.12
C ARG A 418 -34.03 -23.12 3.49
N PHE A 419 -33.31 -22.69 4.53
CA PHE A 419 -33.88 -22.58 5.88
C PHE A 419 -35.04 -21.58 5.92
N LYS A 420 -34.89 -20.41 5.29
CA LYS A 420 -35.98 -19.42 5.17
C LYS A 420 -37.19 -19.99 4.43
N ALA A 421 -36.97 -20.71 3.32
CA ALA A 421 -38.03 -21.36 2.57
C ALA A 421 -38.77 -22.43 3.40
N ALA A 422 -38.03 -23.31 4.08
CA ALA A 422 -38.60 -24.33 4.96
C ALA A 422 -39.34 -23.71 6.16
N ARG A 423 -38.87 -22.55 6.67
CA ARG A 423 -39.56 -21.79 7.71
C ARG A 423 -40.89 -21.24 7.19
N THR A 424 -40.92 -20.68 5.99
CA THR A 424 -42.17 -20.17 5.38
C THR A 424 -43.16 -21.29 5.09
N GLU A 425 -42.67 -22.46 4.65
CA GLU A 425 -43.51 -23.65 4.44
C GLU A 425 -44.06 -24.15 5.78
N ASN A 426 -43.24 -24.26 6.83
CA ASN A 426 -43.72 -24.64 8.16
C ASN A 426 -44.74 -23.65 8.72
N THR A 427 -44.58 -22.34 8.52
CA THR A 427 -45.59 -21.36 8.92
C THR A 427 -46.89 -21.52 8.12
N HIS A 428 -46.80 -21.83 6.83
CA HIS A 428 -47.96 -22.09 5.99
C HIS A 428 -48.69 -23.36 6.41
N LEU A 429 -47.95 -24.47 6.60
CA LEU A 429 -48.50 -25.73 7.11
C LEU A 429 -49.12 -25.56 8.50
N LYS A 430 -48.47 -24.80 9.40
CA LYS A 430 -49.04 -24.46 10.71
C LYS A 430 -50.34 -23.66 10.57
N GLY A 431 -50.39 -22.71 9.63
CA GLY A 431 -51.62 -21.97 9.32
C GLY A 431 -52.72 -22.84 8.71
N MET A 432 -52.36 -23.82 7.87
CA MET A 432 -53.30 -24.78 7.27
C MET A 432 -53.79 -25.85 8.26
N MET A 433 -52.96 -26.24 9.23
CA MET A 433 -53.39 -27.15 10.29
C MET A 433 -54.39 -26.48 11.24
N GLY A 434 -54.47 -25.15 11.28
CA GLY A 434 -55.32 -24.42 12.23
C GLY A 434 -54.90 -24.70 13.68
N ASP A 435 -55.52 -24.02 14.64
CA ASP A 435 -55.34 -24.31 16.06
C ASP A 435 -55.97 -25.67 16.39
N ILE A 436 -55.25 -26.76 16.09
CA ILE A 436 -55.54 -28.06 16.67
C ILE A 436 -55.06 -27.99 18.12
N ASP A 437 -55.97 -27.54 18.98
CA ASP A 437 -55.85 -27.66 20.42
C ASP A 437 -55.62 -29.14 20.77
N PRO A 438 -54.54 -29.53 21.47
CA PRO A 438 -54.24 -30.94 21.76
C PRO A 438 -55.22 -31.64 22.71
N GLY A 439 -56.32 -31.01 23.13
CA GLY A 439 -57.39 -31.66 23.88
C GLY A 439 -58.72 -30.96 23.61
N PRO A 440 -59.84 -31.68 23.32
CA PRO A 440 -60.16 -33.05 23.70
C PRO A 440 -60.67 -33.89 22.49
N TYR A 441 -59.79 -34.63 21.82
CA TYR A 441 -60.18 -35.66 20.84
C TYR A 441 -60.05 -37.06 21.44
N MET A 442 -60.74 -37.30 22.56
CA MET A 442 -60.84 -38.64 23.17
C MET A 442 -62.29 -39.11 23.35
N SER A 443 -63.24 -38.56 22.60
CA SER A 443 -64.63 -39.00 22.64
C SER A 443 -65.34 -38.86 21.28
N MET A 444 -64.92 -39.69 20.31
CA MET A 444 -65.79 -40.06 19.19
C MET A 444 -65.63 -41.57 18.93
N ASP A 445 -66.73 -42.29 19.15
CA ASP A 445 -67.04 -43.69 18.85
C ASP A 445 -66.03 -44.48 18.00
N PHE A 446 -65.00 -45.05 18.65
CA PHE A 446 -64.11 -46.04 18.04
C PHE A 446 -64.79 -47.39 17.80
N THR A 447 -65.84 -47.72 18.54
CA THR A 447 -66.46 -49.06 18.52
C THR A 447 -66.99 -49.44 17.15
N ASN A 448 -67.62 -48.52 16.40
CA ASN A 448 -68.23 -48.85 15.12
C ASN A 448 -67.21 -49.06 13.99
N ARG A 449 -66.09 -48.31 14.02
CA ARG A 449 -64.99 -48.47 13.05
C ARG A 449 -64.14 -49.71 13.35
N GLU A 450 -63.90 -50.00 14.63
CA GLU A 450 -63.21 -51.22 15.06
C GLU A 450 -64.00 -52.48 14.65
N HIS A 451 -65.33 -52.50 14.87
CA HIS A 451 -66.18 -53.65 14.51
C HIS A 451 -66.28 -53.85 12.99
N SER A 452 -66.35 -52.76 12.22
CA SER A 452 -66.33 -52.83 10.75
C SER A 452 -64.97 -53.35 10.22
N ARG A 453 -63.86 -52.93 10.83
CA ARG A 453 -62.52 -53.45 10.50
C ARG A 453 -62.38 -54.93 10.87
N HIS A 454 -62.82 -55.34 12.05
CA HIS A 454 -62.78 -56.74 12.48
C HIS A 454 -63.68 -57.64 11.60
N THR A 455 -64.86 -57.16 11.20
CA THR A 455 -65.75 -57.92 10.29
C THR A 455 -65.13 -58.06 8.89
N SER A 456 -64.44 -57.02 8.42
CA SER A 456 -63.75 -57.04 7.12
C SER A 456 -62.52 -57.95 7.14
N ILE A 457 -61.75 -57.93 8.23
CA ILE A 457 -60.59 -58.81 8.42
C ILE A 457 -61.03 -60.27 8.48
N ASN A 458 -62.05 -60.62 9.27
CA ASN A 458 -62.57 -62.00 9.33
C ASN A 458 -63.10 -62.49 7.97
N LYS A 459 -63.74 -61.63 7.18
CA LYS A 459 -64.16 -61.99 5.81
C LYS A 459 -62.97 -62.27 4.90
N LEU A 460 -61.93 -61.44 4.95
CA LEU A 460 -60.72 -61.63 4.16
C LEU A 460 -59.94 -62.86 4.62
N GLU A 461 -59.89 -63.17 5.92
CA GLU A 461 -59.26 -64.37 6.45
C GLU A 461 -59.98 -65.65 6.00
N TYR A 462 -61.32 -65.67 6.07
CA TYR A 462 -62.12 -66.80 5.56
C TYR A 462 -61.92 -66.99 4.05
N GLU A 463 -61.83 -65.89 3.30
CA GLU A 463 -61.57 -65.95 1.87
C GLU A 463 -60.15 -66.42 1.54
N ASN A 464 -59.15 -66.02 2.34
CA ASN A 464 -57.77 -66.50 2.22
C ASN A 464 -57.68 -68.00 2.51
N GLU A 465 -58.36 -68.49 3.54
CA GLU A 465 -58.39 -69.90 3.89
C GLU A 465 -59.11 -70.75 2.83
N ARG A 466 -60.17 -70.19 2.21
CA ARG A 466 -60.84 -70.79 1.04
C ARG A 466 -59.91 -70.85 -0.17
N LEU A 467 -59.21 -69.76 -0.50
CA LEU A 467 -58.26 -69.70 -1.61
C LEU A 467 -57.05 -70.62 -1.38
N ARG A 468 -56.57 -70.76 -0.14
CA ARG A 468 -55.53 -71.74 0.22
C ARG A 468 -56.01 -73.17 0.05
N ASN A 469 -57.25 -73.48 0.44
CA ASN A 469 -57.87 -74.77 0.19
C ASN A 469 -58.08 -75.05 -1.31
N ASP A 470 -58.47 -74.04 -2.08
CA ASP A 470 -58.64 -74.17 -3.54
C ASP A 470 -57.29 -74.31 -4.26
N LEU A 471 -56.24 -73.61 -3.80
CA LEU A 471 -54.86 -73.84 -4.24
C LEU A 471 -54.38 -75.25 -3.88
N ALA A 472 -54.66 -75.74 -2.67
CA ALA A 472 -54.32 -77.12 -2.28
C ALA A 472 -55.08 -78.16 -3.13
N LYS A 473 -56.33 -77.88 -3.52
CA LYS A 473 -57.11 -78.71 -4.46
C LYS A 473 -56.60 -78.64 -5.90
N LEU A 474 -56.08 -77.49 -6.34
CA LEU A 474 -55.42 -77.33 -7.65
C LEU A 474 -54.04 -77.99 -7.69
N HIS A 475 -53.31 -78.02 -6.56
CA HIS A 475 -52.05 -78.75 -6.44
C HIS A 475 -52.23 -80.27 -6.34
N THR A 476 -53.39 -80.76 -5.87
CA THR A 476 -53.71 -82.20 -5.81
C THR A 476 -54.45 -82.71 -7.05
N SER A 477 -55.12 -81.84 -7.81
CA SER A 477 -55.60 -82.14 -9.16
C SER A 477 -54.52 -81.80 -10.19
N GLY A 478 -53.52 -82.68 -10.30
CA GLY A 478 -52.38 -82.52 -11.20
C GLY A 478 -52.78 -82.21 -12.65
N LYS A 479 -52.71 -80.92 -13.03
CA LYS A 479 -52.58 -80.43 -14.41
C LYS A 479 -51.66 -79.21 -14.41
N SER A 480 -50.37 -79.46 -14.67
CA SER A 480 -49.42 -78.42 -15.05
C SER A 480 -49.75 -77.91 -16.45
N ALA A 481 -50.02 -76.61 -16.57
CA ALA A 481 -50.11 -75.94 -17.86
C ALA A 481 -49.41 -74.59 -17.76
N TRP A 482 -48.08 -74.61 -17.72
CA TRP A 482 -47.22 -73.96 -18.71
C TRP A 482 -45.76 -73.96 -18.23
N ALA A 483 -44.94 -74.68 -18.98
CA ALA A 483 -43.49 -74.68 -18.90
C ALA A 483 -42.92 -73.66 -19.90
N ASN A 484 -41.71 -73.16 -19.56
CA ASN A 484 -40.73 -72.44 -20.38
C ASN A 484 -40.94 -70.94 -20.58
N GLN A 485 -40.06 -70.10 -19.99
CA GLN A 485 -38.89 -69.57 -20.70
C GLN A 485 -37.92 -68.79 -19.75
N ASN A 486 -36.68 -69.28 -19.70
CA ASN A 486 -35.38 -68.59 -19.63
C ASN A 486 -35.21 -67.19 -18.98
N THR A 487 -34.28 -67.16 -18.01
CA THR A 487 -33.14 -66.21 -17.88
C THR A 487 -33.20 -64.89 -18.64
N TYR A 488 -33.29 -63.76 -17.93
CA TYR A 488 -32.38 -62.61 -18.16
C TYR A 488 -32.45 -61.60 -17.02
N GLU A 489 -31.33 -60.90 -16.87
CA GLU A 489 -30.91 -60.02 -15.80
C GLU A 489 -31.79 -58.77 -15.59
N GLU A 490 -31.73 -58.30 -14.34
CA GLU A 490 -32.27 -57.04 -13.83
C GLU A 490 -31.61 -55.83 -14.51
N ALA A 491 -32.21 -55.37 -15.60
CA ALA A 491 -31.89 -54.10 -16.24
C ALA A 491 -32.62 -52.95 -15.53
N GLY A 492 -31.88 -51.94 -15.07
CA GLY A 492 -32.52 -50.76 -14.45
C GLY A 492 -31.64 -49.59 -14.02
N SER A 493 -30.39 -49.47 -14.47
CA SER A 493 -29.64 -48.20 -14.38
C SER A 493 -30.02 -47.29 -15.54
N TYR A 494 -30.57 -46.10 -15.25
CA TYR A 494 -30.60 -44.98 -16.20
C TYR A 494 -29.92 -43.75 -15.60
N THR A 495 -28.65 -43.59 -15.98
CA THR A 495 -27.92 -42.32 -16.02
C THR A 495 -27.83 -41.91 -17.49
N TYR A 496 -28.00 -40.62 -17.79
CA TYR A 496 -27.81 -40.03 -19.12
C TYR A 496 -27.42 -38.53 -18.95
N PRO A 497 -26.69 -37.89 -19.90
CA PRO A 497 -25.29 -38.16 -20.26
C PRO A 497 -24.44 -36.87 -20.52
N SER A 498 -23.18 -37.11 -20.92
CA SER A 498 -22.34 -36.29 -21.85
C SER A 498 -21.65 -35.03 -21.32
N GLN A 499 -20.40 -34.70 -21.67
CA GLN A 499 -19.52 -35.18 -22.74
C GLN A 499 -18.04 -34.84 -22.45
N MET A 500 -17.14 -35.70 -22.92
CA MET A 500 -15.68 -35.52 -22.96
C MET A 500 -15.23 -34.47 -23.99
N LYS A 501 -14.03 -33.91 -23.78
CA LYS A 501 -12.96 -33.93 -24.80
C LYS A 501 -11.59 -34.00 -24.12
N MET A 502 -10.88 -35.10 -24.39
CA MET A 502 -9.45 -35.25 -24.17
C MET A 502 -8.68 -34.48 -25.24
N GLU A 503 -7.50 -33.97 -24.87
CA GLU A 503 -6.35 -33.95 -25.78
C GLU A 503 -5.13 -34.46 -25.02
N LYS A 504 -4.52 -35.51 -25.58
CA LYS A 504 -3.27 -36.14 -25.13
C LYS A 504 -2.10 -35.26 -25.54
N ASN A 505 -1.03 -35.25 -24.74
CA ASN A 505 0.31 -35.57 -25.23
C ASN A 505 1.20 -36.03 -24.06
N GLU A 506 1.84 -37.18 -24.27
CA GLU A 506 2.90 -37.75 -23.43
C GLU A 506 4.20 -36.94 -23.63
N ASP A 507 5.02 -36.82 -22.59
CA ASP A 507 6.36 -37.42 -22.65
C ASP A 507 7.01 -37.60 -21.27
N ARG A 508 7.36 -38.87 -21.02
CA ARG A 508 8.48 -39.46 -20.27
C ARG A 508 9.63 -38.48 -19.92
N LEU A 509 10.32 -38.47 -18.78
CA LEU A 509 10.67 -39.44 -17.71
C LEU A 509 11.25 -38.63 -16.53
N SER A 510 11.00 -39.03 -15.28
CA SER A 510 12.03 -39.28 -14.25
C SER A 510 11.40 -39.63 -12.88
N PRO A 511 11.97 -40.57 -12.12
CA PRO A 511 11.68 -40.77 -10.70
C PRO A 511 12.60 -39.86 -9.86
N ASP A 512 12.14 -39.33 -8.73
CA ASP A 512 12.46 -39.90 -7.43
C ASP A 512 11.80 -39.14 -6.25
N ARG A 513 11.63 -39.90 -5.18
CA ARG A 513 10.96 -39.62 -3.91
C ARG A 513 11.43 -38.36 -3.18
N SER A 514 10.48 -37.64 -2.60
CA SER A 514 10.37 -37.49 -1.14
C SER A 514 9.03 -36.86 -0.78
N ALA A 515 8.19 -37.65 -0.10
CA ALA A 515 6.88 -37.25 0.37
C ALA A 515 6.97 -36.58 1.74
N THR A 516 6.32 -35.42 1.89
CA THR A 516 5.75 -34.97 3.16
C THR A 516 4.26 -34.69 2.91
N PRO A 517 3.34 -35.20 3.74
CA PRO A 517 1.92 -35.21 3.42
C PRO A 517 1.25 -33.90 3.83
N SER A 518 0.51 -33.30 2.89
CA SER A 518 -0.59 -32.40 3.19
C SER A 518 -1.86 -33.23 3.41
N LEU A 519 -2.59 -32.99 4.49
CA LEU A 519 -4.04 -33.23 4.72
C LEU A 519 -4.26 -32.97 6.23
N ALA A 520 -5.36 -32.43 6.74
CA ALA A 520 -6.64 -32.08 6.16
C ALA A 520 -7.33 -31.07 7.10
N SER A 521 -8.11 -30.17 6.51
CA SER A 521 -9.09 -29.36 7.22
C SER A 521 -10.20 -30.26 7.77
N LEU A 522 -10.40 -30.26 9.10
CA LEU A 522 -11.55 -30.87 9.75
C LEU A 522 -12.59 -29.79 10.06
N THR A 523 -13.69 -29.85 9.33
CA THR A 523 -14.97 -29.21 9.66
C THR A 523 -15.83 -30.28 10.33
N ILE A 524 -16.42 -30.03 11.51
CA ILE A 524 -17.60 -30.72 12.12
C ILE A 524 -18.05 -29.83 13.30
N GLN A 525 -19.11 -29.02 13.13
CA GLN A 525 -20.54 -29.27 13.40
C GLN A 525 -20.98 -28.89 14.84
N ASN A 526 -21.79 -27.83 14.89
CA ASN A 526 -22.69 -27.53 16.00
C ASN A 526 -23.82 -28.56 16.06
N LYS A 527 -24.14 -29.04 17.26
CA LYS A 527 -25.41 -29.70 17.57
C LYS A 527 -25.88 -29.31 18.96
N GLU A 528 -26.96 -28.54 19.01
CA GLU A 528 -27.78 -28.32 20.20
C GLU A 528 -28.56 -29.58 20.54
N MET A 529 -28.70 -29.90 21.83
CA MET A 529 -29.81 -30.68 22.35
C MET A 529 -30.07 -30.32 23.82
N THR A 530 -31.36 -30.17 24.12
CA THR A 530 -31.96 -29.63 25.34
C THR A 530 -32.18 -30.72 26.42
N GLY A 531 -31.67 -30.48 27.66
CA GLY A 531 -32.14 -30.93 29.01
C GLY A 531 -32.32 -32.43 29.35
N PRO A 532 -32.74 -32.78 30.60
CA PRO A 532 -32.44 -32.23 31.93
C PRO A 532 -32.14 -33.33 32.98
N PHE A 533 -31.31 -33.11 34.01
CA PHE A 533 -31.41 -33.88 35.28
C PHE A 533 -30.93 -33.08 36.48
N ALA A 534 -31.78 -33.09 37.51
CA ALA A 534 -31.59 -32.51 38.83
C ALA A 534 -30.61 -33.33 39.68
N GLY A 535 -30.00 -32.66 40.65
CA GLY A 535 -29.18 -33.23 41.71
C GLY A 535 -28.60 -32.10 42.55
N ASP A 536 -29.36 -31.69 43.56
CA ASP A 536 -28.91 -30.84 44.66
C ASP A 536 -27.68 -31.46 45.34
N GLU A 537 -26.73 -30.61 45.77
CA GLU A 537 -26.12 -30.65 47.10
C GLU A 537 -25.21 -29.42 47.29
N GLU A 538 -25.59 -28.65 48.31
CA GLU A 538 -24.80 -27.83 49.23
C GLU A 538 -23.99 -26.60 48.80
N VAL A 539 -24.35 -25.53 49.49
CA VAL A 539 -23.87 -24.16 49.46
C VAL A 539 -22.46 -24.07 50.08
N PHE A 540 -21.49 -23.62 49.27
CA PHE A 540 -20.31 -22.89 49.75
C PHE A 540 -20.31 -21.50 49.09
N PRO A 541 -20.27 -20.39 49.86
CA PRO A 541 -20.18 -19.05 49.28
C PRO A 541 -18.72 -18.79 48.89
N LEU A 542 -18.29 -19.30 47.74
CA LEU A 542 -17.06 -18.84 47.10
C LEU A 542 -17.42 -17.74 46.12
N SER A 543 -16.99 -16.53 46.47
CA SER A 543 -17.01 -15.34 45.62
C SER A 543 -16.51 -15.67 44.19
N PRO A 544 -17.01 -14.97 43.15
CA PRO A 544 -16.52 -15.20 41.80
C PRO A 544 -15.01 -14.90 41.77
N PRO A 545 -14.16 -15.79 41.23
CA PRO A 545 -12.83 -15.37 40.85
C PRO A 545 -12.99 -14.35 39.72
N ASP A 546 -12.47 -13.15 39.94
CA ASP A 546 -12.38 -12.10 38.93
C ASP A 546 -11.84 -12.68 37.63
N MET A 547 -12.73 -12.90 36.66
CA MET A 547 -12.34 -13.09 35.27
C MET A 547 -11.91 -11.74 34.71
N SER A 548 -10.74 -11.26 35.16
CA SER A 548 -10.01 -10.22 34.45
C SER A 548 -9.16 -10.91 33.39
N PHE A 549 -9.64 -10.80 32.16
CA PHE A 549 -8.95 -11.24 30.95
C PHE A 549 -7.49 -10.74 30.92
N PRO A 550 -6.49 -11.58 30.58
CA PRO A 550 -5.12 -11.13 30.32
C PRO A 550 -5.02 -10.06 29.22
N ALA A 551 -6.02 -10.01 28.33
CA ALA A 551 -6.15 -8.99 27.29
C ALA A 551 -6.41 -7.58 27.84
N SER A 552 -7.06 -7.46 29.01
CA SER A 552 -7.33 -6.16 29.66
C SER A 552 -6.06 -5.55 30.25
N LEU A 553 -5.22 -6.38 30.90
CA LEU A 553 -3.97 -5.93 31.51
C LEU A 553 -2.94 -5.49 30.45
N ALA A 554 -2.85 -6.22 29.34
CA ALA A 554 -1.98 -5.86 28.21
C ALA A 554 -2.44 -4.56 27.53
N ALA A 555 -3.75 -4.38 27.35
CA ALA A 555 -4.32 -3.14 26.81
C ALA A 555 -4.10 -1.95 27.76
N GLN A 556 -4.23 -2.16 29.08
CA GLN A 556 -3.97 -1.13 30.09
C GLN A 556 -2.49 -0.73 30.15
N HIS A 557 -1.57 -1.71 30.05
CA HIS A 557 -0.14 -1.43 29.98
C HIS A 557 0.22 -0.67 28.70
N PHE A 558 -0.37 -1.04 27.55
CA PHE A 558 -0.17 -0.32 26.30
C PHE A 558 -0.65 1.14 26.37
N LEU A 559 -1.81 1.38 26.98
CA LEU A 559 -2.34 2.73 27.17
C LEU A 559 -1.45 3.58 28.09
N LEU A 560 -0.92 3.01 29.18
CA LEU A 560 0.01 3.70 30.07
C LEU A 560 1.35 4.02 29.40
N GLU A 561 1.85 3.10 28.58
CA GLU A 561 3.06 3.30 27.78
C GLU A 561 2.86 4.40 26.74
N GLU A 562 1.72 4.44 26.07
CA GLU A 562 1.39 5.51 25.12
C GLU A 562 1.17 6.86 25.81
N GLU A 563 0.54 6.90 26.98
CA GLU A 563 0.42 8.14 27.76
C GLU A 563 1.81 8.67 28.20
N LYS A 564 2.74 7.77 28.53
CA LYS A 564 4.12 8.13 28.84
C LYS A 564 4.86 8.68 27.62
N ARG A 565 4.74 8.03 26.45
CA ARG A 565 5.33 8.52 25.18
C ARG A 565 4.75 9.87 24.79
N ALA A 566 3.45 10.08 24.97
CA ALA A 566 2.81 11.36 24.70
C ALA A 566 3.39 12.49 25.58
N LYS A 567 3.59 12.24 26.88
CA LYS A 567 4.22 13.20 27.81
C LYS A 567 5.69 13.47 27.48
N GLU A 568 6.43 12.46 27.05
CA GLU A 568 7.83 12.63 26.59
C GLU A 568 7.91 13.47 25.32
N LEU A 569 7.00 13.23 24.36
CA LEU A 569 6.88 14.02 23.14
C LEU A 569 6.49 15.48 23.43
N GLU A 570 5.53 15.68 24.32
CA GLU A 570 5.12 17.02 24.78
C GLU A 570 6.30 17.78 25.42
N LYS A 571 7.08 17.11 26.26
CA LYS A 571 8.28 17.70 26.87
C LYS A 571 9.34 18.07 25.83
N LEU A 572 9.54 17.21 24.83
CA LEU A 572 10.48 17.47 23.73
C LEU A 572 10.03 18.67 22.89
N LEU A 573 8.73 18.74 22.56
CA LEU A 573 8.12 19.86 21.85
C LEU A 573 8.27 21.17 22.62
N ASN A 574 7.96 21.17 23.92
CA ASN A 574 8.12 22.36 24.76
C ASN A 574 9.58 22.83 24.83
N THR A 575 10.52 21.89 24.94
CA THR A 575 11.96 22.21 24.93
C THR A 575 12.38 22.86 23.60
N HIS A 576 11.88 22.33 22.48
CA HIS A 576 12.16 22.88 21.16
C HIS A 576 11.53 24.27 20.95
N ILE A 577 10.31 24.48 21.45
CA ILE A 577 9.64 25.78 21.44
C ILE A 577 10.46 26.80 22.25
N ASP A 578 10.94 26.44 23.44
CA ASP A 578 11.78 27.31 24.26
C ASP A 578 13.13 27.66 23.60
N GLU A 579 13.72 26.72 22.87
CA GLU A 579 14.93 26.98 22.08
C GLU A 579 14.67 27.91 20.90
N LEU A 580 13.56 27.72 20.19
CA LEU A 580 13.13 28.61 19.10
C LEU A 580 12.86 30.02 19.62
N GLN A 581 12.21 30.15 20.77
CA GLN A 581 11.97 31.45 21.42
C GLN A 581 13.30 32.11 21.80
N ARG A 582 14.22 31.38 22.46
CA ARG A 582 15.57 31.89 22.79
C ARG A 582 16.35 32.33 21.54
N HIS A 583 16.31 31.54 20.46
CA HIS A 583 16.99 31.89 19.22
C HIS A 583 16.36 33.13 18.55
N THR A 584 15.03 33.24 18.61
CA THR A 584 14.29 34.39 18.09
C THR A 584 14.63 35.64 18.89
N GLU A 585 14.59 35.58 20.23
CA GLU A 585 14.98 36.69 21.12
C GLU A 585 16.44 37.09 20.92
N PHE A 586 17.36 36.13 20.82
CA PHE A 586 18.76 36.40 20.54
C PHE A 586 18.93 37.15 19.22
N THR A 587 18.23 36.71 18.17
CA THR A 587 18.25 37.33 16.85
C THR A 587 17.67 38.74 16.91
N LEU A 588 16.51 38.92 17.56
CA LEU A 588 15.86 40.22 17.72
C LEU A 588 16.78 41.19 18.47
N ASN A 589 17.38 40.75 19.58
CA ASN A 589 18.28 41.55 20.41
C ASN A 589 19.58 41.91 19.68
N LYS A 590 20.10 41.02 18.82
CA LYS A 590 21.23 41.30 17.94
C LYS A 590 20.89 42.44 16.97
N TYR A 591 19.74 42.39 16.31
CA TYR A 591 19.37 43.40 15.32
C TYR A 591 18.88 44.72 15.94
N THR A 592 18.24 44.70 17.12
CA THR A 592 17.85 45.93 17.84
C THR A 592 19.08 46.65 18.42
N LYS A 593 20.06 45.94 19.00
CA LYS A 593 21.34 46.54 19.42
C LYS A 593 22.13 47.13 18.25
N THR A 594 22.10 46.47 17.09
CA THR A 594 22.74 46.97 15.87
C THR A 594 22.06 48.23 15.33
N LYS A 595 20.75 48.40 15.57
CA LYS A 595 19.98 49.59 15.20
C LYS A 595 20.22 50.76 16.15
N GLN A 596 20.43 50.50 17.44
CA GLN A 596 20.71 51.52 18.46
C GLN A 596 22.14 52.08 18.36
N ASN A 597 23.11 51.26 17.98
CA ASN A 597 24.49 51.68 17.69
C ASN A 597 24.67 52.43 16.36
N ARG A 598 23.61 52.60 15.55
CA ARG A 598 23.61 53.43 14.34
C ARG A 598 23.01 54.83 14.55
N HIS A 599 22.50 55.12 15.75
CA HIS A 599 21.90 56.41 16.12
C HIS A 599 22.69 57.19 17.18
N ILE A 600 23.94 56.77 17.45
CA ILE A 600 24.97 57.55 18.14
C ILE A 600 26.10 57.72 17.12
#